data_AF-A0A7V9V538-F1
#
_entry.id   AF-A0A7V9V538-F1
#
_cell.length_a   1.000
_cell.length_b   1.000
_cell.length_c   1.000
_cell.angle_alpha   90.00
_cell.angle_beta   90.00
_cell.angle_gamma   90.00
#
_symmetry.space_group_name_H-M   'P 1'
#
loop_
_entity.id
_entity.type
_entity.pdbx_description
1 polymer ?
#
loop_
_entity_poly.entity_id
_entity_poly.type
_entity_poly.pdbx_seq_one_letter_code
_entity_poly.pdbx_strand_id
1 'polypeptide(L)'
;MRISEWIDPALVKAFEAEGTDAYRICTYPDGWVERYGTDALVSYKTDVAQERLTTELYLWSLAVGFKFTRVFARFLPKQNAQRESPRLVVGDPAASLQTAAVERQLRYGIHFEGGYSVGLFVDQRNNRSYVRHLRPKAVLNCFAYTCAFSVAAAHAGAKTLSVDLSKKSLGRGRENFEL
;
A
#
# COMPACT_ATOMS: atom_id res chain seq x y z
N MET A 1 -27.02 -10.12 4.25
CA MET A 1 -26.39 -8.87 3.77
C MET A 1 -24.88 -9.09 3.83
N ARG A 2 -24.12 -8.86 2.76
CA ARG A 2 -22.64 -8.97 2.84
C ARG A 2 -22.12 -7.79 3.67
N ILE A 3 -21.34 -8.07 4.70
CA ILE A 3 -20.86 -7.07 5.66
C ILE A 3 -19.43 -6.67 5.27
N SER A 4 -19.14 -5.38 5.31
CA SER A 4 -17.79 -4.85 5.25
C SER A 4 -17.12 -4.94 6.62
N GLU A 5 -15.89 -5.42 6.63
CA GLU A 5 -15.11 -5.58 7.85
C GLU A 5 -14.09 -4.45 7.94
N TRP A 6 -14.46 -3.40 8.68
CA TRP A 6 -13.61 -2.26 8.97
C TRP A 6 -12.67 -2.57 10.13
N ILE A 7 -11.44 -2.07 10.03
CA ILE A 7 -10.42 -2.24 11.07
C ILE A 7 -10.87 -1.61 12.39
N ASP A 8 -10.57 -2.30 13.50
CA ASP A 8 -10.75 -1.81 14.86
C ASP A 8 -9.92 -0.53 15.09
N PRO A 9 -10.50 0.58 15.59
CA PRO A 9 -9.76 1.79 15.96
C PRO A 9 -8.59 1.55 16.94
N ALA A 10 -8.64 0.52 17.78
CA ALA A 10 -7.51 0.12 18.62
C ALA A 10 -6.31 -0.38 17.79
N LEU A 11 -6.56 -1.10 16.70
CA LEU A 11 -5.51 -1.53 15.77
C LEU A 11 -4.94 -0.37 14.96
N VAL A 12 -5.74 0.65 14.63
CA VAL A 12 -5.26 1.89 14.01
C VAL A 12 -4.21 2.55 14.90
N LYS A 13 -4.53 2.72 16.20
CA LYS A 13 -3.58 3.29 17.19
C LYS A 13 -2.34 2.42 17.35
N ALA A 14 -2.48 1.09 17.29
CA ALA A 14 -1.35 0.17 17.34
C ALA A 14 -0.43 0.36 16.12
N PHE A 15 -0.98 0.54 14.91
CA PHE A 15 -0.18 0.85 13.72
C PHE A 15 0.56 2.17 13.82
N GLU A 16 -0.09 3.21 14.33
CA GLU A 16 0.56 4.51 14.56
C GLU A 16 1.68 4.39 15.58
N ALA A 17 1.48 3.64 16.67
CA ALA A 17 2.49 3.39 17.70
C ALA A 17 3.70 2.59 17.18
N GLU A 18 3.52 1.66 16.23
CA GLU A 18 4.65 0.96 15.57
C GLU A 18 5.29 1.78 14.44
N GLY A 19 4.79 3.00 14.14
CA GLY A 19 5.29 3.83 13.04
C GLY A 19 4.90 3.27 11.67
N THR A 20 3.64 2.86 11.52
CA THR A 20 3.08 2.33 10.27
C THR A 20 1.81 3.11 9.87
N ASP A 21 1.81 3.67 8.67
CA ASP A 21 0.65 4.31 8.03
C ASP A 21 0.25 3.62 6.70
N ALA A 22 0.82 2.46 6.41
CA ALA A 22 0.50 1.61 5.26
C ALA A 22 -0.16 0.30 5.70
N TYR A 23 -1.48 0.15 5.51
CA TYR A 23 -2.22 -1.07 5.88
C TYR A 23 -3.62 -1.14 5.28
N ARG A 24 -4.21 -2.35 5.30
CA ARG A 24 -5.62 -2.55 4.94
C ARG A 24 -6.53 -2.06 6.07
N ILE A 25 -7.52 -1.23 5.71
CA ILE A 25 -8.50 -0.67 6.65
C ILE A 25 -9.90 -1.27 6.49
N CYS A 26 -10.20 -1.88 5.34
CA CYS A 26 -11.48 -2.58 5.13
C CYS A 26 -11.30 -3.79 4.21
N THR A 27 -12.00 -4.88 4.51
CA THR A 27 -12.19 -6.01 3.59
C THR A 27 -13.68 -6.20 3.30
N TYR A 28 -14.01 -6.45 2.04
CA TYR A 28 -15.37 -6.70 1.56
C TYR A 28 -15.31 -7.80 0.48
N PRO A 29 -16.34 -8.65 0.30
CA PRO A 29 -16.25 -9.76 -0.66
C PRO A 29 -15.88 -9.34 -2.09
N ASP A 30 -16.29 -8.14 -2.49
CA ASP A 30 -16.06 -7.58 -3.81
C ASP A 30 -15.08 -6.40 -3.82
N GLY A 31 -14.27 -6.23 -2.76
CA GLY A 31 -13.26 -5.18 -2.72
C GLY A 31 -12.56 -5.00 -1.37
N TRP A 32 -11.64 -4.06 -1.30
CA TRP A 32 -10.96 -3.69 -0.05
C TRP A 32 -10.47 -2.25 -0.12
N VAL A 33 -10.13 -1.70 1.05
CA VAL A 33 -9.54 -0.37 1.15
C VAL A 33 -8.20 -0.44 1.87
N GLU A 34 -7.18 0.17 1.28
CA GLU A 34 -5.84 0.29 1.86
C GLU A 34 -5.51 1.77 2.11
N ARG A 35 -4.88 2.05 3.24
CA ARG A 35 -4.32 3.36 3.61
C ARG A 35 -2.84 3.39 3.23
N TYR A 36 -2.39 4.53 2.72
CA TYR A 36 -0.99 4.88 2.47
C TYR A 36 -0.78 6.33 2.92
N GLY A 37 -0.27 6.55 4.14
CA GLY A 37 -0.16 7.89 4.72
C GLY A 37 -1.53 8.55 4.89
N THR A 38 -1.74 9.68 4.20
CA THR A 38 -3.03 10.41 4.15
C THR A 38 -3.89 10.04 2.95
N ASP A 39 -3.50 9.03 2.17
CA ASP A 39 -4.22 8.60 0.98
C ASP A 39 -4.86 7.23 1.18
N ALA A 40 -5.96 6.98 0.45
CA ALA A 40 -6.63 5.68 0.42
C ALA A 40 -6.72 5.12 -1.00
N LEU A 41 -6.68 3.79 -1.12
CA LEU A 41 -6.94 3.05 -2.35
C LEU A 41 -8.10 2.08 -2.16
N VAL A 42 -9.19 2.33 -2.87
CA VAL A 42 -10.36 1.45 -2.97
C VAL A 42 -10.15 0.50 -4.15
N SER A 43 -9.97 -0.79 -3.88
CA SER A 43 -9.92 -1.84 -4.91
C SER A 43 -11.28 -2.53 -4.99
N TYR A 44 -11.87 -2.67 -6.17
CA TYR A 44 -13.27 -3.12 -6.31
C TYR A 44 -13.49 -4.02 -7.53
N LYS A 45 -14.46 -4.94 -7.44
CA LYS A 45 -14.87 -5.85 -8.54
C LYS A 45 -16.15 -5.39 -9.26
N THR A 46 -16.95 -4.51 -8.65
CA THR A 46 -18.21 -4.00 -9.20
C THR A 46 -18.39 -2.52 -8.85
N ASP A 47 -19.13 -1.77 -9.66
CA ASP A 47 -19.39 -0.35 -9.39
C ASP A 47 -20.13 -0.15 -8.07
N VAL A 48 -21.06 -1.06 -7.74
CA VAL A 48 -21.75 -1.09 -6.44
C VAL A 48 -20.75 -1.24 -5.28
N ALA A 49 -19.71 -2.05 -5.44
CA ALA A 49 -18.67 -2.18 -4.42
C ALA A 49 -17.81 -0.92 -4.32
N GLN A 50 -17.51 -0.25 -5.43
CA GLN A 50 -16.78 1.02 -5.42
C GLN A 50 -17.55 2.10 -4.65
N GLU A 51 -18.83 2.30 -4.99
CA GLU A 51 -19.69 3.31 -4.36
C GLU A 51 -19.83 3.05 -2.86
N ARG A 52 -20.13 1.80 -2.48
CA ARG A 52 -20.25 1.39 -1.09
C ARG A 52 -18.96 1.63 -0.31
N LEU A 53 -17.83 1.11 -0.77
CA LEU A 53 -16.56 1.22 -0.05
C LEU A 53 -16.10 2.67 0.07
N THR A 54 -16.36 3.50 -0.93
CA THR A 54 -16.01 4.93 -0.88
C THR A 54 -16.90 5.67 0.13
N THR A 55 -18.19 5.38 0.16
CA THR A 55 -19.13 5.98 1.12
C THR A 55 -18.81 5.55 2.55
N GLU A 56 -18.60 4.26 2.77
CA GLU A 56 -18.26 3.72 4.08
C GLU A 56 -16.88 4.19 4.56
N LEU A 57 -15.90 4.38 3.65
CA LEU A 57 -14.61 5.00 3.98
C LEU A 57 -14.78 6.39 4.58
N TYR A 58 -15.65 7.20 3.97
CA TYR A 58 -15.94 8.55 4.47
C TYR A 58 -16.60 8.50 5.87
N LEU A 59 -17.58 7.62 6.07
CA LEU A 59 -18.25 7.45 7.37
C LEU A 59 -17.27 6.95 8.44
N TRP A 60 -16.44 5.97 8.09
CA TRP A 60 -15.41 5.45 8.98
C TRP A 60 -14.39 6.53 9.34
N SER A 61 -13.93 7.32 8.38
CA SER A 61 -12.94 8.38 8.61
C SER A 61 -13.48 9.46 9.56
N LEU A 62 -14.76 9.82 9.44
CA LEU A 62 -15.44 10.70 10.40
C LEU A 62 -15.47 10.10 11.80
N ALA A 63 -15.83 8.81 11.94
CA ALA A 63 -15.94 8.15 13.23
C ALA A 63 -14.60 8.03 13.97
N VAL A 64 -13.50 7.84 13.25
CA VAL A 64 -12.15 7.74 13.84
C VAL A 64 -11.41 9.10 13.91
N GLY A 65 -12.02 10.17 13.39
CA GLY A 65 -11.39 11.50 13.38
C GLY A 65 -10.18 11.60 12.45
N PHE A 66 -10.13 10.81 11.38
CA PHE A 66 -9.05 10.83 10.40
C PHE A 66 -9.51 11.49 9.10
N LYS A 67 -8.64 12.29 8.47
CA LYS A 67 -8.94 12.95 7.19
C LYS A 67 -8.02 12.42 6.10
N PHE A 68 -8.61 11.76 5.11
CA PHE A 68 -7.91 11.43 3.86
C PHE A 68 -7.80 12.67 2.98
N THR A 69 -6.60 12.94 2.46
CA THR A 69 -6.35 14.01 1.48
C THR A 69 -6.83 13.57 0.10
N ARG A 70 -6.61 12.29 -0.25
CA ARG A 70 -7.00 11.73 -1.54
C ARG A 70 -7.53 10.32 -1.39
N VAL A 71 -8.50 9.99 -2.24
CA VAL A 71 -9.02 8.64 -2.40
C VAL A 71 -8.90 8.24 -3.85
N PHE A 72 -8.23 7.13 -4.09
CA PHE A 72 -8.06 6.51 -5.39
C PHE A 72 -8.94 5.26 -5.49
N ALA A 73 -9.33 4.89 -6.70
CA ALA A 73 -10.05 3.66 -6.95
C ALA A 73 -9.43 2.86 -8.09
N ARG A 74 -9.41 1.53 -7.96
CA ARG A 74 -8.87 0.60 -8.95
C ARG A 74 -9.82 -0.57 -9.16
N PHE A 75 -10.24 -0.77 -10.41
CA PHE A 75 -11.02 -1.93 -10.80
C PHE A 75 -10.15 -3.21 -10.75
N LEU A 76 -10.75 -4.32 -10.32
CA LEU A 76 -10.12 -5.63 -10.22
C LEU A 76 -10.59 -6.53 -11.36
N PRO A 77 -9.98 -6.42 -12.56
CA PRO A 77 -10.38 -7.24 -13.69
C PRO A 77 -9.98 -8.70 -13.50
N LYS A 78 -10.70 -9.60 -14.18
CA LYS A 78 -10.32 -11.02 -14.26
C LYS A 78 -9.08 -11.23 -15.15
N GLN A 79 -8.87 -10.36 -16.14
CA GLN A 79 -7.79 -10.48 -17.11
C GLN A 79 -6.72 -9.41 -16.89
N ASN A 80 -5.44 -9.80 -16.93
CA ASN A 80 -4.33 -8.88 -16.70
C ASN A 80 -4.25 -7.75 -17.74
N ALA A 81 -4.71 -7.99 -18.97
CA ALA A 81 -4.70 -6.99 -20.05
C ALA A 81 -5.66 -5.81 -19.80
N GLN A 82 -6.63 -5.99 -18.90
CA GLN A 82 -7.62 -4.97 -18.52
C GLN A 82 -7.20 -4.18 -17.26
N ARG A 83 -5.97 -4.40 -16.79
CA ARG A 83 -5.47 -3.74 -15.59
C ARG A 83 -5.09 -2.30 -15.89
N GLU A 84 -5.73 -1.38 -15.17
CA GLU A 84 -5.49 0.05 -15.26
C GLU A 84 -4.88 0.59 -13.97
N SER A 85 -4.21 1.74 -14.08
CA SER A 85 -3.74 2.46 -12.90
C SER A 85 -4.93 2.96 -12.07
N PRO A 86 -4.79 3.03 -10.73
CA PRO A 86 -5.76 3.72 -9.89
C PRO A 86 -6.12 5.12 -10.40
N ARG A 87 -7.41 5.45 -10.38
CA ARG A 87 -7.94 6.79 -10.70
C ARG A 87 -8.21 7.58 -9.43
N LEU A 88 -7.95 8.88 -9.46
CA LEU A 88 -8.37 9.78 -8.38
C LEU A 88 -9.90 9.89 -8.36
N VAL A 89 -10.51 9.73 -7.19
CA VAL A 89 -11.97 9.85 -6.97
C VAL A 89 -12.28 11.03 -6.06
N VAL A 90 -11.45 11.27 -5.04
CA VAL A 90 -11.56 12.42 -4.13
C VAL A 90 -10.18 13.05 -3.98
N GLY A 91 -10.11 14.38 -4.03
CA GLY A 91 -8.87 15.15 -3.86
C GLY A 91 -8.62 16.13 -5.00
N ASP A 92 -7.51 16.85 -4.93
CA ASP A 92 -7.09 17.79 -5.97
C ASP A 92 -6.45 17.05 -7.15
N PRO A 93 -7.00 17.14 -8.38
CA PRO A 93 -6.42 16.51 -9.57
C PRO A 93 -5.08 17.15 -10.01
N ALA A 94 -4.75 18.35 -9.54
CA ALA A 94 -3.45 18.98 -9.82
C ALA A 94 -2.33 18.50 -8.87
N ALA A 95 -2.67 17.83 -7.77
CA ALA A 95 -1.68 17.32 -6.82
C ALA A 95 -0.89 16.13 -7.41
N SER A 96 0.41 16.06 -7.09
CA SER A 96 1.29 14.96 -7.51
C SER A 96 0.70 13.60 -7.14
N LEU A 97 0.58 12.66 -8.09
CA LEU A 97 0.04 11.30 -7.86
C LEU A 97 1.04 10.35 -7.16
N GLN A 98 2.11 10.90 -6.61
CA GLN A 98 3.15 10.20 -5.88
C GLN A 98 3.15 10.66 -4.42
N THR A 99 3.47 9.74 -3.51
CA THR A 99 3.62 10.00 -2.08
C THR A 99 4.61 9.00 -1.48
N ALA A 100 4.85 9.09 -0.18
CA ALA A 100 5.53 8.05 0.59
C ALA A 100 4.60 7.57 1.71
N ALA A 101 4.63 6.27 1.98
CA ALA A 101 4.01 5.68 3.15
C ALA A 101 5.10 5.09 4.06
N VAL A 102 4.79 4.99 5.35
CA VAL A 102 5.68 4.47 6.38
C VAL A 102 5.18 3.11 6.86
N GLU A 103 6.10 2.16 7.00
CA GLU A 103 5.87 0.88 7.65
C GLU A 103 7.03 0.58 8.59
N ARG A 104 6.74 0.51 9.89
CA ARG A 104 7.73 0.25 10.96
C ARG A 104 8.98 1.11 10.82
N GLN A 105 8.77 2.41 10.63
CA GLN A 105 9.78 3.46 10.45
C GLN A 105 10.54 3.43 9.11
N LEU A 106 10.19 2.54 8.18
CA LEU A 106 10.74 2.51 6.82
C LEU A 106 9.79 3.23 5.87
N ARG A 107 10.34 4.07 4.98
CA ARG A 107 9.57 4.82 3.98
C ARG A 107 9.56 4.07 2.65
N TYR A 108 8.41 4.07 1.99
CA TYR A 108 8.22 3.44 0.69
C TYR A 108 7.48 4.38 -0.26
N GLY A 109 8.00 4.53 -1.47
CA GLY A 109 7.40 5.33 -2.54
C GLY A 109 6.13 4.69 -3.11
N ILE A 110 5.03 5.45 -3.05
CA ILE A 110 3.70 5.07 -3.55
C ILE A 110 3.39 5.93 -4.78
N HIS A 111 3.04 5.28 -5.89
CA HIS A 111 2.80 5.92 -7.19
C HIS A 111 1.46 5.40 -7.73
N PHE A 112 0.42 6.23 -7.68
CA PHE A 112 -0.93 5.84 -8.08
C PHE A 112 -1.09 5.77 -9.61
N GLU A 113 -0.22 6.42 -10.38
CA GLU A 113 -0.18 6.33 -11.85
C GLU A 113 0.87 5.32 -12.37
N GLY A 114 1.65 4.71 -11.46
CA GLY A 114 2.82 3.90 -11.79
C GLY A 114 2.52 2.56 -12.49
N GLY A 115 1.24 2.24 -12.71
CA GLY A 115 0.72 0.98 -13.22
C GLY A 115 -0.35 0.44 -12.28
N TYR A 116 -0.71 -0.83 -12.45
CA TYR A 116 -1.77 -1.46 -11.65
C TYR A 116 -1.46 -1.49 -10.15
N SER A 117 -0.21 -1.77 -9.75
CA SER A 117 0.22 -1.79 -8.34
C SER A 117 0.92 -0.49 -7.94
N VAL A 118 0.64 -0.01 -6.74
CA VAL A 118 1.04 1.34 -6.30
C VAL A 118 2.44 1.41 -5.68
N GLY A 119 3.09 0.30 -5.34
CA GLY A 119 4.49 0.32 -4.88
C GLY A 119 4.79 -0.50 -3.64
N LEU A 120 3.77 -0.87 -2.87
CA LEU A 120 3.94 -1.65 -1.66
C LEU A 120 2.78 -2.65 -1.52
N PHE A 121 3.12 -3.89 -1.19
CA PHE A 121 2.17 -4.93 -0.83
C PHE A 121 2.08 -4.96 0.71
N VAL A 122 1.02 -4.38 1.26
CA VAL A 122 0.85 -4.19 2.72
C VAL A 122 0.59 -5.49 3.48
N ASP A 123 0.11 -6.52 2.79
CA ASP A 123 -0.04 -7.88 3.33
C ASP A 123 1.31 -8.54 3.66
N GLN A 124 2.39 -8.12 3.01
CA GLN A 124 3.76 -8.62 3.24
C GLN A 124 4.48 -7.94 4.42
N ARG A 125 3.84 -7.01 5.14
CA ARG A 125 4.44 -6.25 6.26
C ARG A 125 5.10 -7.14 7.32
N ASN A 126 4.38 -8.18 7.76
CA ASN A 126 4.89 -9.06 8.81
C ASN A 126 6.06 -9.92 8.32
N ASN A 127 6.06 -10.32 7.04
CA ASN A 127 7.16 -11.05 6.44
C ASN A 127 8.41 -10.16 6.31
N ARG A 128 8.26 -8.89 5.91
CA ARG A 128 9.37 -7.92 5.91
C ARG A 128 9.94 -7.69 7.31
N SER A 129 9.08 -7.58 8.32
CA SER A 129 9.50 -7.46 9.72
C SER A 129 10.25 -8.70 10.20
N TYR A 130 9.80 -9.90 9.84
CA TYR A 130 10.49 -11.14 10.16
C TYR A 130 11.90 -11.16 9.56
N VAL A 131 12.05 -10.81 8.28
CA VAL A 131 13.37 -10.71 7.62
C VAL A 131 14.28 -9.69 8.32
N ARG A 132 13.76 -8.51 8.67
CA ARG A 132 14.50 -7.49 9.43
C ARG A 132 14.95 -8.01 10.80
N HIS A 133 14.09 -8.77 11.48
CA HIS A 133 14.38 -9.34 12.80
C HIS A 133 15.47 -10.42 12.76
N LEU A 134 15.57 -11.20 11.67
CA LEU A 134 16.64 -12.18 11.48
C LEU A 134 18.03 -11.56 11.34
N ARG A 135 18.12 -10.24 11.06
CA ARG A 135 19.38 -9.49 10.83
C ARG A 135 20.35 -10.24 9.90
N PRO A 136 19.91 -10.64 8.70
CA PRO A 136 20.75 -11.42 7.79
C PRO A 136 21.97 -10.60 7.35
N LYS A 137 23.11 -11.27 7.11
CA LYS A 137 24.30 -10.61 6.55
C LYS A 137 24.15 -10.29 5.06
N ALA A 138 23.45 -11.16 4.33
CA ALA A 138 23.17 -10.98 2.91
C ALA A 138 21.80 -11.55 2.53
N VAL A 139 21.12 -10.94 1.56
CA VAL A 139 19.80 -11.35 1.06
C VAL A 139 19.76 -11.30 -0.47
N LEU A 140 19.31 -12.39 -1.08
CA LEU A 140 18.86 -12.41 -2.48
C LEU A 140 17.32 -12.29 -2.49
N ASN A 141 16.82 -11.19 -3.02
CA ASN A 141 15.39 -10.91 -3.15
C ASN A 141 14.95 -11.16 -4.60
N CYS A 142 14.27 -12.29 -4.84
CA CYS A 142 13.75 -12.67 -6.16
C CYS A 142 12.31 -12.19 -6.33
N PHE A 143 11.95 -11.77 -7.54
CA PHE A 143 10.66 -11.10 -7.82
C PHE A 143 10.52 -9.84 -6.94
N ALA A 144 11.61 -9.07 -6.89
CA ALA A 144 11.83 -8.03 -5.91
C ALA A 144 10.82 -6.89 -5.97
N TYR A 145 10.15 -6.71 -7.11
CA TYR A 145 9.27 -5.58 -7.39
C TYR A 145 9.99 -4.25 -7.08
N THR A 146 9.49 -3.47 -6.14
CA THR A 146 10.05 -2.20 -5.65
C THR A 146 11.04 -2.39 -4.50
N CYS A 147 11.65 -3.57 -4.40
CA CYS A 147 12.72 -3.92 -3.45
C CYS A 147 12.35 -3.83 -1.96
N ALA A 148 11.06 -3.86 -1.60
CA ALA A 148 10.64 -3.59 -0.21
C ALA A 148 11.27 -4.54 0.85
N PHE A 149 11.46 -5.82 0.52
CA PHE A 149 12.19 -6.77 1.37
C PHE A 149 13.68 -6.45 1.48
N SER A 150 14.30 -6.00 0.39
CA SER A 150 15.71 -5.60 0.39
C SER A 150 15.92 -4.35 1.24
N VAL A 151 15.03 -3.35 1.14
CA VAL A 151 15.07 -2.16 2.02
C VAL A 151 14.96 -2.58 3.49
N ALA A 152 14.02 -3.45 3.84
CA ALA A 152 13.85 -3.93 5.21
C ALA A 152 15.09 -4.70 5.73
N ALA A 153 15.69 -5.56 4.90
CA ALA A 153 16.90 -6.30 5.26
C ALA A 153 18.13 -5.39 5.37
N ALA A 154 18.30 -4.46 4.43
CA ALA A 154 19.44 -3.54 4.40
C ALA A 154 19.41 -2.58 5.60
N HIS A 155 18.23 -2.14 6.04
CA HIS A 155 18.08 -1.37 7.27
C HIS A 155 18.58 -2.14 8.51
N ALA A 156 18.59 -3.47 8.50
CA ALA A 156 19.19 -4.29 9.55
C ALA A 156 20.70 -4.57 9.36
N GLY A 157 21.32 -3.99 8.31
CA GLY A 157 22.74 -4.14 7.98
C GLY A 157 23.06 -5.19 6.90
N ALA A 158 22.05 -5.76 6.24
CA ALA A 158 22.27 -6.77 5.20
C ALA A 158 22.81 -6.17 3.89
N LYS A 159 23.70 -6.90 3.20
CA LYS A 159 23.96 -6.67 1.77
C LYS A 159 22.85 -7.31 0.95
N THR A 160 22.24 -6.57 0.03
CA THR A 160 21.07 -7.08 -0.72
C THR A 160 21.30 -7.10 -2.23
N LEU A 161 20.84 -8.15 -2.89
CA LEU A 161 20.72 -8.24 -4.34
C LEU A 161 19.24 -8.45 -4.70
N SER A 162 18.67 -7.54 -5.48
CA SER A 162 17.28 -7.61 -5.95
C SER A 162 17.22 -8.02 -7.41
N VAL A 163 16.40 -9.02 -7.73
CA VAL A 163 16.17 -9.50 -9.10
C VAL A 163 14.68 -9.39 -9.44
N ASP A 164 14.38 -8.68 -10.51
CA ASP A 164 13.02 -8.55 -11.06
C ASP A 164 13.09 -8.37 -12.59
N LEU A 165 12.04 -8.81 -13.30
CA LEU A 165 11.94 -8.64 -14.76
C LEU A 165 11.72 -7.16 -15.14
N SER A 166 11.06 -6.40 -14.26
CA SER A 166 10.67 -5.03 -14.50
C SER A 166 11.80 -4.06 -14.12
N LYS A 167 12.50 -3.54 -15.14
CA LYS A 167 13.48 -2.45 -14.96
C LYS A 167 12.87 -1.22 -14.26
N LYS A 168 11.60 -0.91 -14.56
CA LYS A 168 10.84 0.16 -13.91
C LYS A 168 10.68 -0.09 -12.40
N SER A 169 10.34 -1.31 -12.02
CA SER A 169 10.18 -1.67 -10.60
C SER A 169 11.51 -1.62 -9.86
N LEU A 170 12.60 -2.10 -10.47
CA LEU A 170 13.95 -1.96 -9.91
C LEU A 170 14.42 -0.50 -9.81
N GLY A 171 14.00 0.37 -10.73
CA GLY A 171 14.21 1.82 -10.65
C GLY A 171 13.56 2.42 -9.40
N ARG A 172 12.28 2.17 -9.21
CA ARG A 172 11.54 2.54 -7.98
C ARG A 172 12.13 1.90 -6.73
N GLY A 173 12.67 0.69 -6.87
CA GLY A 173 13.38 0.01 -5.80
C GLY A 173 14.65 0.75 -5.36
N ARG A 174 15.39 1.36 -6.30
CA ARG A 174 16.54 2.23 -5.97
C ARG A 174 16.10 3.51 -5.27
N GLU A 175 15.03 4.15 -5.75
CA GLU A 175 14.44 5.33 -5.09
C GLU A 175 14.04 5.01 -3.64
N ASN A 176 13.48 3.83 -3.36
CA ASN A 176 13.15 3.41 -2.00
C ASN A 176 14.37 3.27 -1.06
N PHE A 177 15.59 3.05 -1.58
CA PHE A 177 16.80 3.03 -0.75
C PHE A 177 17.28 4.45 -0.37
N GLU A 178 16.78 5.48 -1.04
CA GLU A 178 17.17 6.88 -0.84
C GLU A 178 16.22 7.64 0.12
N LEU A 179 15.09 7.02 0.50
CA LEU A 179 14.07 7.58 1.41
C LEU A 179 14.41 7.39 2.89
#